data_AF-U6F339-F1
#
_entry.id   AF-U6F339-F1
#
_cell.length_a   1.000
_cell.length_b   1.000
_cell.length_c   1.000
_cell.angle_alpha   90.00
_cell.angle_beta   90.00
_cell.angle_gamma   90.00
#
_symmetry.space_group_name_H-M   'P 1'
#
loop_
_entity.id
_entity.type
_entity.pdbx_description
1 polymer ?
#
loop_
_entity_poly.entity_id
_entity_poly.type
_entity_poly.pdbx_seq_one_letter_code
_entity_poly.pdbx_strand_id
1 'polypeptide(L)'
;MFAFGKKHHIPFNIVSPDSKIITGDHDVDLMVYTQAYENSATLYIRQPDELPADFKIAKGCFVGKEELIDQWEEIRVNRQKRNHSLSKLRSEPNELE
;
A
#
# COMPACT_ATOMS: atom_id res chain seq x y z
N MET A 1 1.69 4.42 -2.40
CA MET A 1 2.00 3.23 -1.58
C MET A 1 3.34 3.40 -0.88
N PHE A 2 4.46 3.48 -1.62
CA PHE A 2 5.81 3.66 -1.07
C PHE A 2 5.91 4.73 0.04
N ALA A 3 5.57 5.99 -0.27
CA ALA A 3 5.65 7.09 0.70
C ALA A 3 4.76 6.89 1.94
N PHE A 4 3.62 6.20 1.78
CA PHE A 4 2.71 5.90 2.88
C PHE A 4 3.29 4.80 3.78
N GLY A 5 3.76 3.70 3.18
CA GLY A 5 4.39 2.60 3.91
C GLY A 5 5.61 3.04 4.70
N LYS A 6 6.53 3.80 4.07
CA LYS A 6 7.71 4.36 4.77
C LYS A 6 7.33 5.30 5.90
N LYS A 7 6.39 6.22 5.69
CA LYS A 7 5.98 7.20 6.72
C LYS A 7 5.36 6.53 7.94
N HIS A 8 4.62 5.44 7.73
CA HIS A 8 3.82 4.79 8.75
C HIS A 8 4.42 3.47 9.24
N HIS A 9 5.63 3.12 8.79
CA HIS A 9 6.31 1.87 9.10
C HIS A 9 5.44 0.64 8.84
N ILE A 10 4.69 0.67 7.73
CA ILE A 10 3.86 -0.45 7.29
C ILE A 10 4.66 -1.20 6.24
N PRO A 11 5.04 -2.47 6.48
CA PRO A 11 5.77 -3.24 5.50
C PRO A 11 4.99 -3.35 4.18
N PHE A 12 5.74 -3.33 3.08
CA PHE A 12 5.13 -3.26 1.77
C PHE A 12 6.01 -3.82 0.67
N ASN A 13 5.38 -4.30 -0.40
CA ASN A 13 6.05 -4.68 -1.63
C ASN A 13 5.16 -4.44 -2.85
N ILE A 14 5.78 -4.22 -4.00
CA ILE A 14 5.13 -4.28 -5.30
C ILE A 14 5.55 -5.55 -6.02
N VAL A 15 4.71 -6.01 -6.93
CA VAL A 15 4.96 -7.15 -7.81
C VAL A 15 4.90 -6.67 -9.25
N SER A 16 5.92 -7.01 -10.03
CA SER A 16 5.95 -6.75 -11.47
C SER A 16 5.20 -7.83 -12.25
N PRO A 17 4.87 -7.62 -13.54
CA PRO A 17 4.24 -8.63 -14.38
C PRO A 17 5.05 -9.92 -14.55
N ASP A 18 6.38 -9.85 -14.42
CA ASP A 18 7.30 -10.99 -14.45
C ASP A 18 7.55 -11.57 -13.05
N SER A 19 6.63 -11.36 -12.11
CA SER A 19 6.63 -11.89 -10.74
C SER A 19 7.83 -11.50 -9.90
N LYS A 20 8.56 -10.43 -10.22
CA LYS A 20 9.59 -9.90 -9.30
C LYS A 20 8.90 -9.22 -8.13
N ILE A 21 9.46 -9.41 -6.94
CA ILE A 21 9.03 -8.70 -5.74
C ILE A 21 10.00 -7.56 -5.48
N ILE A 22 9.47 -6.35 -5.33
CA ILE A 22 10.28 -5.17 -5.07
C ILE A 22 9.74 -4.50 -3.81
N THR A 23 10.62 -4.22 -2.86
CA THR A 23 10.35 -3.30 -1.76
C THR A 23 11.40 -2.20 -1.77
N GLY A 24 11.09 -1.02 -1.24
CA GLY A 24 12.13 -0.01 -0.97
C GLY A 24 12.40 0.14 0.53
N ASP A 25 11.97 -0.85 1.32
CA ASP A 25 12.39 -0.97 2.71
C ASP A 25 13.68 -1.77 2.84
N HIS A 26 14.60 -1.28 3.68
CA HIS A 26 15.84 -2.00 4.01
C HIS A 26 15.65 -2.91 5.23
N ASP A 27 14.66 -2.62 6.07
CA ASP A 27 14.20 -3.51 7.13
C ASP A 27 13.04 -4.35 6.57
N VAL A 28 13.40 -5.44 5.89
CA VAL A 28 12.44 -6.25 5.13
C VAL A 28 11.66 -7.15 6.08
N ASP A 29 10.35 -6.92 6.18
CA ASP A 29 9.45 -7.79 6.93
C ASP A 29 9.44 -9.22 6.38
N LEU A 30 9.34 -10.19 7.29
CA LEU A 30 9.35 -11.61 6.96
C LEU A 30 8.28 -11.98 5.92
N MET A 31 7.11 -11.35 5.94
CA MET A 31 6.04 -11.63 4.98
C MET A 31 6.40 -11.21 3.55
N VAL A 32 7.24 -10.19 3.36
CA VAL A 32 7.78 -9.84 2.04
C VAL A 32 8.74 -10.93 1.54
N TYR A 33 9.61 -11.41 2.44
CA TYR A 33 10.51 -12.52 2.13
C TYR A 33 9.75 -13.82 1.83
N THR A 34 8.75 -14.17 2.63
CA THR A 34 7.91 -15.36 2.43
C THR A 34 7.22 -15.33 1.09
N GLN A 35 6.63 -14.19 0.68
CA GLN A 35 6.05 -14.07 -0.66
C GLN A 35 7.08 -14.31 -1.77
N ALA A 36 8.32 -13.83 -1.60
CA ALA A 36 9.37 -14.02 -2.60
C ALA A 36 9.77 -15.50 -2.68
N TYR A 37 9.96 -16.13 -1.53
CA TYR A 37 10.28 -17.54 -1.41
C TYR A 37 9.19 -18.44 -1.99
N GLU A 38 7.93 -18.27 -1.58
CA GLU A 38 6.80 -19.09 -2.02
C GLU A 38 6.54 -18.99 -3.53
N ASN A 39 6.73 -17.80 -4.10
CA ASN A 39 6.53 -17.59 -5.54
C ASN A 39 7.78 -17.87 -6.38
N SER A 40 8.87 -18.37 -5.78
CA SER A 40 10.18 -18.51 -6.44
C SER A 40 10.62 -17.22 -7.16
N ALA A 41 10.28 -16.08 -6.57
CA ALA A 41 10.47 -14.75 -7.11
C ALA A 41 11.74 -14.12 -6.57
N THR A 42 12.45 -13.37 -7.41
CA THR A 42 13.57 -12.55 -6.94
C THR A 42 13.03 -11.36 -6.14
N LEU A 43 13.59 -11.16 -4.94
CA LEU A 43 13.37 -9.99 -4.11
C LEU A 43 14.41 -8.90 -4.41
N TYR A 44 13.95 -7.72 -4.80
CA TYR A 44 14.78 -6.53 -5.00
C TYR A 44 14.47 -5.49 -3.93
N ILE A 45 15.53 -4.82 -3.46
CA ILE A 45 15.40 -3.61 -2.64
C ILE A 45 15.72 -2.40 -3.53
N ARG A 46 14.71 -1.61 -3.90
CA ARG A 46 14.84 -0.45 -4.80
C ARG A 46 13.91 0.69 -4.39
N GLN A 47 14.44 1.91 -4.46
CA GLN A 47 13.69 3.15 -4.41
C GLN A 47 12.94 3.39 -5.74
N PRO A 48 11.85 4.18 -5.74
CA PRO A 48 11.07 4.43 -6.95
C PRO A 48 11.86 5.03 -8.11
N ASP A 49 12.87 5.84 -7.83
CA ASP A 49 13.76 6.48 -8.81
C ASP A 49 14.83 5.53 -9.38
N GLU A 50 15.03 4.37 -8.75
CA GLU A 50 15.91 3.31 -9.26
C GLU A 50 15.17 2.34 -10.21
N LEU A 51 13.85 2.49 -10.37
CA LEU A 51 13.05 1.68 -11.29
C LEU A 51 13.08 2.29 -12.71
N PRO A 52 12.99 1.45 -13.76
CA PRO A 52 12.81 1.94 -15.13
C PRO A 52 11.61 2.89 -15.23
N ALA A 53 11.72 3.93 -16.06
CA ALA A 53 10.64 4.90 -16.24
C ALA A 53 9.34 4.28 -16.78
N ASP A 54 9.45 3.14 -17.48
CA ASP A 54 8.35 2.35 -18.04
C ASP A 54 7.99 1.13 -17.17
N PHE A 55 8.48 1.07 -15.93
CA PHE A 55 8.22 -0.03 -15.02
C PHE A 55 6.72 -0.23 -14.77
N LYS A 56 6.25 -1.46 -14.94
CA LYS A 56 4.84 -1.84 -14.74
C LYS A 56 4.66 -2.50 -13.39
N ILE A 57 3.61 -2.07 -12.68
CA ILE A 57 3.18 -2.66 -11.42
C ILE A 57 1.97 -3.56 -11.71
N ALA A 58 2.10 -4.86 -11.43
CA ALA A 58 0.98 -5.79 -11.49
C ALA A 58 0.16 -5.76 -10.19
N LYS A 59 0.83 -5.63 -9.04
CA LYS A 59 0.19 -5.60 -7.71
C LYS A 59 1.01 -4.76 -6.73
N GLY A 60 0.32 -4.14 -5.77
CA GLY A 60 0.92 -3.57 -4.56
C GLY A 60 0.27 -4.15 -3.31
N CYS A 61 1.08 -4.59 -2.35
CA CYS A 61 0.65 -5.18 -1.08
C CYS A 61 1.21 -4.39 0.11
N PHE A 62 0.36 -3.98 1.05
CA PHE A 62 0.79 -3.79 2.44
C PHE A 62 0.74 -5.16 3.13
N VAL A 63 1.74 -5.48 3.92
CA VAL A 63 1.87 -6.75 4.61
C VAL A 63 2.39 -6.52 6.03
N GLY A 64 2.33 -7.56 6.85
CA GLY A 64 2.74 -7.52 8.25
C GLY A 64 1.72 -8.22 9.12
N LYS A 65 1.81 -8.00 10.43
CA LYS A 65 0.90 -8.58 11.41
C LYS A 65 -0.51 -8.04 11.25
N GLU A 66 -1.51 -8.89 11.50
CA GLU A 66 -2.93 -8.58 11.41
C GLU A 66 -3.29 -7.31 12.19
N GLU A 67 -2.81 -7.16 13.42
CA GLU A 67 -3.15 -6.01 14.27
C GLU A 67 -2.67 -4.68 13.68
N LEU A 68 -1.51 -4.70 12.99
CA LEU A 68 -0.99 -3.52 12.30
C LEU A 68 -1.84 -3.20 11.07
N ILE A 69 -2.16 -4.22 10.26
CA ILE A 69 -2.93 -4.03 9.03
C ILE A 69 -4.35 -3.55 9.35
N ASP A 70 -5.02 -4.18 10.32
CA ASP A 70 -6.36 -3.82 10.78
C ASP A 70 -6.44 -2.38 11.25
N GLN A 71 -5.46 -1.91 12.03
CA GLN A 71 -5.38 -0.51 12.45
C GLN A 71 -5.44 0.45 11.25
N TRP A 72 -4.72 0.14 10.18
CA TRP A 72 -4.67 0.98 8.98
C TRP A 72 -5.88 0.80 8.07
N GLU A 73 -6.47 -0.40 8.03
CA GLU A 73 -7.74 -0.65 7.34
C GLU A 73 -8.88 0.12 8.00
N GLU A 74 -9.00 0.07 9.33
CA GLU A 74 -9.99 0.84 10.08
C GLU A 74 -9.83 2.34 9.83
N ILE A 75 -8.61 2.87 9.88
CA ILE A 75 -8.34 4.29 9.56
C ILE A 75 -8.80 4.62 8.13
N ARG A 76 -8.52 3.74 7.16
CA ARG A 76 -8.91 3.96 5.75
C ARG A 76 -10.43 3.89 5.57
N VAL A 77 -11.08 2.87 6.11
CA VAL A 77 -12.54 2.67 6.06
C VAL A 77 -13.25 3.83 6.74
N ASN A 78 -12.79 4.23 7.93
CA ASN A 78 -13.38 5.36 8.66
C ASN A 78 -13.16 6.69 7.94
N ARG A 79 -12.01 6.88 7.27
CA ARG A 79 -11.78 8.05 6.41
C ARG A 79 -12.70 8.04 5.20
N GLN A 80 -12.92 6.89 4.56
CA GLN A 80 -13.83 6.76 3.42
C GLN A 80 -15.27 7.03 3.83
N LYS A 81 -15.73 6.48 4.98
CA LYS A 81 -17.05 6.78 5.55
C LYS A 81 -17.24 8.27 5.84
N ARG A 82 -16.24 8.93 6.46
CA ARG A 82 -16.28 10.39 6.68
C ARG A 82 -16.32 11.18 5.38
N ASN A 83 -15.47 10.83 4.40
CA ASN A 83 -15.45 11.52 3.12
C ASN A 83 -16.77 11.37 2.36
N HIS A 84 -17.39 10.19 2.41
CA HIS A 84 -18.71 9.93 1.85
C HIS A 84 -19.82 10.73 2.54
N SER A 85 -19.75 10.85 3.86
CA SER A 85 -20.67 11.70 4.62
C SER A 85 -20.51 13.18 4.28
N LEU A 86 -19.26 13.66 4.17
CA LEU A 86 -18.95 15.04 3.78
C LEU A 86 -19.35 15.35 2.33
N SER A 87 -19.23 14.39 1.41
CA SER A 87 -19.71 14.59 0.04
C SER A 87 -21.23 14.68 -0.05
N LYS A 88 -21.95 13.90 0.78
CA LYS A 88 -23.42 13.98 0.87
C LYS A 88 -23.89 15.34 1.41
N LEU A 89 -23.27 15.82 2.49
CA LEU A 89 -23.54 17.16 3.05
C LEU A 89 -23.26 18.30 2.05
N ARG A 90 -22.34 18.11 1.11
CA ARG A 90 -22.03 19.11 0.06
C ARG A 90 -22.96 19.04 -1.15
N SER A 91 -23.61 17.89 -1.37
CA SER A 91 -24.55 17.69 -2.47
C SER A 91 -26.00 17.98 -2.09
N GLU A 92 -26.30 18.05 -0.81
CA GLU A 92 -27.58 18.54 -0.32
C GLU A 92 -27.64 20.06 -0.55
N PRO A 93 -28.69 20.59 -1.20
CA PRO A 93 -28.87 22.04 -1.27
C PRO A 93 -28.89 22.56 0.17
N ASN A 94 -28.13 23.62 0.43
CA ASN A 94 -28.09 24.25 1.73
C ASN A 94 -29.52 24.73 2.05
N GLU A 95 -30.29 23.99 2.86
CA GLU A 95 -31.66 24.33 3.27
C GLU A 95 -31.67 25.48 4.30
N LEU A 96 -30.93 26.54 3.99
CA LEU A 96 -30.86 27.80 4.69
C LEU A 96 -30.84 28.92 3.65
N GLU A 97 -31.95 29.06 2.92
CA GLU A 97 -32.49 30.33 2.38
C GLU A 97 -33.92 30.13 1.85
#